data_AF-A0A257VHD4-F1
#
_entry.id   AF-A0A257VHD4-F1
#
_cell.length_a   1.000
_cell.length_b   1.000
_cell.length_c   1.000
_cell.angle_alpha   90.00
_cell.angle_beta   90.00
_cell.angle_gamma   90.00
#
_symmetry.space_group_name_H-M   'P 1'
#
loop_
_entity.id
_entity.type
_entity.pdbx_description
1 polymer ?
#
loop_
_entity_poly.entity_id
_entity_poly.type
_entity_poly.pdbx_seq_one_letter_code
_entity_poly.pdbx_strand_id
1 'polypeptide(L)'
;FDFKGREYMIDASKECRIYLMDTESIGGDDHRTPAYRTPLICNELVDFAEAGIWGSLATWEDAKGTRWILTPFWGPKHSKYKAPLEYGPVKKGAIAAFKMDLVNGKPVLQPAWVSRDMNQAEPPIIANGMIFAYGSGENTSQAYPDVGLDFRMERRVPLSTHAVLYVLDAETGKELWNSGKEITNWNHWSGLGLANGQVYINTYDGHLYCYGLKK
;
A
#
# COMPACT_ATOMS: atom_id res chain seq x y z
N PHE A 1 -9.74 -2.34 14.45
CA PHE A 1 -10.97 -1.79 13.86
C PHE A 1 -12.10 -2.77 14.09
N ASP A 2 -13.32 -2.28 14.31
CA ASP A 2 -14.48 -3.14 14.49
C ASP A 2 -15.02 -3.69 13.17
N PHE A 3 -15.42 -4.96 13.18
CA PHE A 3 -16.16 -5.60 12.11
C PHE A 3 -17.14 -6.61 12.68
N LYS A 4 -18.44 -6.37 12.46
CA LYS A 4 -19.53 -7.25 12.92
C LYS A 4 -19.48 -7.57 14.43
N GLY A 5 -19.13 -6.57 15.24
CA GLY A 5 -19.11 -6.68 16.71
C GLY A 5 -17.87 -7.36 17.28
N ARG A 6 -16.84 -7.61 16.48
CA ARG A 6 -15.51 -8.06 16.92
C ARG A 6 -14.46 -7.04 16.52
N GLU A 7 -13.46 -6.88 17.37
CA GLU A 7 -12.31 -6.05 17.04
C GLU A 7 -11.23 -6.90 16.36
N TYR A 8 -10.74 -6.38 15.23
CA TYR A 8 -9.65 -6.99 14.47
C TYR A 8 -8.46 -6.06 14.37
N MET A 9 -7.27 -6.66 14.42
CA MET A 9 -6.01 -6.04 14.04
C MET A 9 -5.55 -6.61 12.71
N ILE A 10 -4.89 -5.79 11.90
CA ILE A 10 -4.31 -6.22 10.65
C ILE A 10 -2.83 -5.85 10.60
N ASP A 11 -2.04 -6.77 10.11
CA ASP A 11 -0.61 -6.57 9.91
C ASP A 11 -0.19 -7.16 8.55
N ALA A 12 1.00 -6.80 8.09
CA ALA A 12 1.58 -7.31 6.86
C ALA A 12 3.06 -7.60 7.02
N SER A 13 3.60 -8.35 6.08
CA SER A 13 5.04 -8.65 6.05
C SER A 13 5.65 -8.35 4.69
N LYS A 14 6.98 -8.28 4.68
CA LYS A 14 7.78 -8.20 3.45
C LYS A 14 7.61 -9.43 2.55
N GLU A 15 7.04 -10.53 3.04
CA GLU A 15 6.56 -11.65 2.20
C GLU A 15 5.45 -11.21 1.23
N CYS A 16 4.87 -10.03 1.43
CA CYS A 16 3.73 -9.54 0.68
C CYS A 16 2.44 -10.31 0.95
N ARG A 17 2.18 -10.51 2.25
CA ARG A 17 0.94 -11.07 2.79
C ARG A 17 0.36 -10.14 3.83
N ILE A 18 -0.95 -10.25 3.98
CA ILE A 18 -1.71 -9.65 5.06
C ILE A 18 -2.11 -10.74 6.06
N TYR A 19 -2.00 -10.42 7.34
CA TYR A 19 -2.40 -11.25 8.47
C TYR A 19 -3.49 -10.49 9.23
N LEU A 20 -4.65 -11.12 9.36
CA LEU A 20 -5.75 -10.61 10.16
C LEU A 20 -5.75 -11.36 11.49
N MET A 21 -5.84 -10.61 12.60
CA MET A 21 -5.84 -11.13 13.95
C MET A 21 -7.13 -10.68 14.67
N ASP A 22 -7.80 -11.63 15.33
CA ASP A 22 -8.87 -11.31 16.29
C ASP A 22 -8.19 -10.82 17.58
N THR A 23 -8.52 -9.63 18.08
CA THR A 23 -7.82 -9.06 19.24
C THR A 23 -8.18 -9.76 20.55
N GLU A 24 -9.30 -10.48 20.61
CA GLU A 24 -9.66 -11.30 21.78
C GLU A 24 -8.84 -12.61 21.85
N SER A 25 -8.29 -13.05 20.71
CA SER A 25 -7.51 -14.29 20.60
C SER A 25 -6.40 -14.14 19.55
N ILE A 26 -5.45 -13.23 19.82
CA ILE A 26 -4.33 -12.98 18.92
C ILE A 26 -3.48 -14.25 18.79
N GLY A 27 -3.40 -14.76 17.57
CA GLY A 27 -2.72 -16.02 17.27
C GLY A 27 -3.55 -17.27 17.56
N GLY A 28 -4.83 -17.16 17.92
CA GLY A 28 -5.69 -18.31 18.20
C GLY A 28 -5.21 -19.16 19.39
N ASP A 29 -5.70 -20.40 19.46
CA ASP A 29 -5.40 -21.33 20.56
C ASP A 29 -3.90 -21.66 20.70
N ASP A 30 -3.13 -21.53 19.63
CA ASP A 30 -1.68 -21.78 19.62
C ASP A 30 -0.82 -20.51 19.77
N HIS A 31 -1.45 -19.34 19.90
CA HIS A 31 -0.81 -18.03 19.92
C HIS A 31 0.10 -17.76 18.71
N ARG A 32 -0.13 -18.42 17.58
CA ARG A 32 0.70 -18.34 16.36
C ARG A 32 -0.13 -18.22 15.08
N THR A 33 -1.36 -18.70 15.07
CA THR A 33 -2.20 -18.79 13.89
C THR A 33 -3.10 -17.56 13.75
N PRO A 34 -2.93 -16.73 12.70
CA PRO A 34 -3.80 -15.58 12.47
C PRO A 34 -5.23 -16.05 12.14
N ALA A 35 -6.22 -15.21 12.40
CA ALA A 35 -7.62 -15.46 12.03
C ALA A 35 -7.78 -15.63 10.51
N TYR A 36 -6.98 -14.90 9.72
CA TYR A 36 -6.88 -15.09 8.28
C TYR A 36 -5.49 -14.69 7.78
N ARG A 37 -5.02 -15.35 6.72
CA ARG A 37 -3.78 -15.00 6.00
C ARG A 37 -4.05 -15.01 4.51
N THR A 38 -3.76 -13.90 3.82
CA THR A 38 -3.91 -13.85 2.35
C THR A 38 -2.91 -14.79 1.68
N PRO A 39 -3.18 -15.23 0.43
CA PRO A 39 -2.12 -15.63 -0.50
C PRO A 39 -1.07 -14.52 -0.70
N LEU A 40 0.03 -14.86 -1.38
CA LEU A 40 1.01 -13.85 -1.80
C LEU A 40 0.36 -12.85 -2.76
N ILE A 41 0.50 -11.57 -2.47
CA ILE A 41 0.01 -10.46 -3.29
C ILE A 41 1.09 -10.03 -4.29
N CYS A 42 2.34 -10.06 -3.85
CA CYS A 42 3.55 -9.70 -4.60
C CYS A 42 4.75 -10.52 -4.08
N ASN A 43 5.96 -10.08 -4.42
CA ASN A 43 7.23 -10.62 -3.91
C ASN A 43 7.45 -12.13 -4.11
N GLU A 44 7.15 -12.64 -5.32
CA GLU A 44 7.42 -14.03 -5.71
C GLU A 44 8.88 -14.46 -5.54
N LEU A 45 9.79 -13.50 -5.71
CA LEU A 45 11.24 -13.74 -5.65
C LEU A 45 11.78 -13.75 -4.23
N VAL A 46 10.94 -13.47 -3.21
CA VAL A 46 11.34 -13.45 -1.79
C VAL A 46 12.46 -12.43 -1.55
N ASP A 47 12.37 -11.28 -2.21
CA ASP A 47 13.27 -10.17 -2.05
C ASP A 47 12.80 -9.27 -0.90
N PHE A 48 13.35 -9.49 0.29
CA PHE A 48 13.04 -8.68 1.48
C PHE A 48 13.86 -7.38 1.57
N ALA A 49 14.69 -7.12 0.56
CA ALA A 49 15.55 -5.95 0.46
C ALA A 49 14.99 -4.88 -0.49
N GLU A 50 14.06 -5.23 -1.39
CA GLU A 50 13.49 -4.27 -2.35
C GLU A 50 12.00 -4.49 -2.69
N ALA A 51 11.37 -5.58 -2.25
CA ALA A 51 9.98 -5.89 -2.54
C ALA A 51 9.17 -6.25 -1.29
N GLY A 52 7.85 -6.35 -1.46
CA GLY A 52 6.91 -6.70 -0.39
C GLY A 52 6.11 -5.52 0.15
N ILE A 53 5.42 -5.73 1.27
CA ILE A 53 4.67 -4.66 1.93
C ILE A 53 5.62 -3.95 2.90
N TRP A 54 5.78 -2.66 2.69
CA TRP A 54 6.54 -1.75 3.53
C TRP A 54 5.62 -0.60 3.94
N GLY A 55 5.65 -0.23 5.22
CA GLY A 55 4.79 0.82 5.76
C GLY A 55 3.41 0.33 6.23
N SER A 56 2.53 1.28 6.53
CA SER A 56 1.22 1.03 7.13
C SER A 56 0.14 0.72 6.10
N LEU A 57 -0.82 -0.12 6.53
CA LEU A 57 -2.07 -0.36 5.82
C LEU A 57 -3.07 0.75 6.11
N ALA A 58 -4.11 0.82 5.29
CA ALA A 58 -5.23 1.72 5.53
C ALA A 58 -6.56 0.95 5.47
N THR A 59 -7.56 1.43 6.21
CA THR A 59 -8.89 0.83 6.25
C THR A 59 -9.96 1.90 6.41
N TRP A 60 -11.13 1.66 5.81
CA TRP A 60 -12.34 2.43 6.09
C TRP A 60 -13.57 1.52 6.01
N GLU A 61 -14.70 2.03 6.46
CA GLU A 61 -16.01 1.45 6.20
C GLU A 61 -16.77 2.38 5.27
N ASP A 62 -17.25 1.85 4.14
CA ASP A 62 -18.02 2.67 3.20
C ASP A 62 -19.47 2.87 3.71
N ALA A 63 -20.22 3.75 3.05
CA ALA A 63 -21.61 4.04 3.40
C ALA A 63 -22.55 2.82 3.27
N LYS A 64 -22.11 1.73 2.63
CA LYS A 64 -22.86 0.47 2.48
C LYS A 64 -22.50 -0.51 3.61
N GLY A 65 -21.62 -0.14 4.54
CA GLY A 65 -21.15 -0.99 5.64
C GLY A 65 -20.07 -2.00 5.21
N THR A 66 -19.43 -1.82 4.05
CA THR A 66 -18.32 -2.68 3.61
C THR A 66 -17.05 -2.22 4.30
N ARG A 67 -16.38 -3.13 5.01
CA ARG A 67 -15.04 -2.89 5.56
C ARG A 67 -13.99 -3.13 4.48
N TRP A 68 -13.28 -2.07 4.11
CA TRP A 68 -12.21 -2.10 3.12
C TRP A 68 -10.84 -2.11 3.80
N ILE A 69 -9.91 -2.85 3.20
CA ILE A 69 -8.53 -2.99 3.62
C ILE A 69 -7.61 -2.73 2.44
N LEU A 70 -6.56 -1.94 2.65
CA LEU A 70 -5.65 -1.49 1.62
C LEU A 70 -4.24 -1.71 2.08
N THR A 71 -3.44 -2.29 1.18
CA THR A 71 -2.03 -2.46 1.42
C THR A 71 -1.24 -1.87 0.25
N PRO A 72 -0.29 -0.95 0.51
CA PRO A 72 0.73 -0.63 -0.47
C PRO A 72 1.71 -1.80 -0.59
N PHE A 73 2.29 -1.99 -1.77
CA PHE A 73 3.39 -2.92 -1.92
C PHE A 73 4.41 -2.46 -2.95
N TRP A 74 5.62 -2.98 -2.79
CA TRP A 74 6.79 -2.77 -3.63
C TRP A 74 7.07 -4.00 -4.50
N GLY A 75 7.59 -3.74 -5.69
CA GLY A 75 7.91 -4.76 -6.69
C GLY A 75 6.71 -5.26 -7.50
N PRO A 76 6.91 -6.30 -8.32
CA PRO A 76 5.90 -6.81 -9.24
C PRO A 76 4.79 -7.56 -8.49
N LYS A 77 3.55 -7.41 -8.98
CA LYS A 77 2.41 -8.20 -8.51
C LYS A 77 2.66 -9.69 -8.76
N HIS A 78 2.28 -10.53 -7.80
CA HIS A 78 2.42 -11.98 -7.90
C HIS A 78 1.61 -12.50 -9.09
N SER A 79 2.19 -13.34 -9.93
CA SER A 79 1.63 -13.87 -11.19
C SER A 79 0.27 -14.55 -11.01
N LYS A 80 0.12 -15.26 -9.88
CA LYS A 80 -1.14 -15.94 -9.49
C LYS A 80 -2.13 -15.06 -8.72
N TYR A 81 -1.74 -13.86 -8.26
CA TYR A 81 -2.66 -12.97 -7.57
C TYR A 81 -3.56 -12.25 -8.59
N LYS A 82 -4.87 -12.29 -8.34
CA LYS A 82 -5.89 -11.69 -9.20
C LYS A 82 -6.86 -10.88 -8.35
N ALA A 83 -7.20 -9.70 -8.84
CA ALA A 83 -8.33 -8.94 -8.36
C ALA A 83 -9.37 -8.76 -9.48
N PRO A 84 -10.66 -8.58 -9.14
CA PRO A 84 -11.72 -8.29 -10.11
C PRO A 84 -11.42 -7.09 -11.02
N LEU A 85 -10.80 -6.03 -10.48
CA LEU A 85 -10.40 -4.85 -11.25
C LEU A 85 -8.88 -4.65 -11.17
N GLU A 86 -8.25 -4.50 -12.32
CA GLU A 86 -6.80 -4.25 -12.43
C GLU A 86 -6.54 -3.24 -13.56
N TYR A 87 -5.61 -2.30 -13.33
CA TYR A 87 -5.34 -1.19 -14.26
C TYR A 87 -3.96 -1.31 -14.91
N GLY A 88 -3.73 -2.43 -15.59
CA GLY A 88 -2.49 -2.73 -16.32
C GLY A 88 -1.46 -3.53 -15.52
N PRO A 89 -0.28 -3.81 -16.11
CA PRO A 89 0.77 -4.57 -15.45
C PRO A 89 1.40 -3.77 -14.30
N VAL A 90 1.61 -4.43 -13.15
CA VAL A 90 2.30 -3.87 -11.98
C VAL A 90 3.69 -4.47 -11.87
N LYS A 91 4.71 -3.63 -11.94
CA LYS A 91 6.13 -4.01 -11.97
C LYS A 91 6.92 -3.46 -10.79
N LYS A 92 6.57 -2.28 -10.30
CA LYS A 92 7.30 -1.57 -9.27
C LYS A 92 6.51 -1.43 -7.97
N GLY A 93 5.19 -1.54 -8.02
CA GLY A 93 4.35 -1.48 -6.83
C GLY A 93 2.95 -1.00 -7.16
N ALA A 94 2.02 -1.22 -6.24
CA ALA A 94 0.64 -0.74 -6.36
C ALA A 94 -0.04 -0.74 -4.98
N ILE A 95 -1.25 -0.22 -4.95
CA ILE A 95 -2.19 -0.44 -3.85
C ILE A 95 -3.06 -1.64 -4.20
N ALA A 96 -3.13 -2.63 -3.32
CA ALA A 96 -4.09 -3.72 -3.40
C ALA A 96 -5.20 -3.52 -2.35
N ALA A 97 -6.45 -3.69 -2.77
CA ALA A 97 -7.61 -3.54 -1.90
C ALA A 97 -8.39 -4.84 -1.74
N PHE A 98 -8.93 -5.01 -0.54
CA PHE A 98 -9.72 -6.15 -0.13
C PHE A 98 -10.99 -5.70 0.55
N LYS A 99 -12.05 -6.48 0.39
CA LYS A 99 -13.26 -6.41 1.22
C LYS A 99 -13.16 -7.46 2.31
N MET A 100 -13.46 -7.08 3.54
CA MET A 100 -13.61 -8.03 4.63
C MET A 100 -15.00 -8.67 4.59
N ASP A 101 -15.06 -9.98 4.75
CA ASP A 101 -16.30 -10.76 4.75
C ASP A 101 -16.23 -11.92 5.76
N LEU A 102 -17.35 -12.59 6.02
CA LEU A 102 -17.44 -13.82 6.81
C LEU A 102 -17.85 -14.99 5.92
N VAL A 103 -16.99 -15.99 5.78
CA VAL A 103 -17.32 -17.26 5.13
C VAL A 103 -17.39 -18.34 6.19
N ASN A 104 -18.58 -18.92 6.38
CA ASN A 104 -18.85 -19.89 7.44
C ASN A 104 -18.45 -19.38 8.84
N GLY A 105 -18.72 -18.11 9.11
CA GLY A 105 -18.39 -17.44 10.38
C GLY A 105 -16.90 -17.09 10.58
N LYS A 106 -16.03 -17.41 9.61
CA LYS A 106 -14.60 -17.07 9.66
C LYS A 106 -14.31 -15.83 8.81
N PRO A 107 -13.49 -14.89 9.30
CA PRO A 107 -13.15 -13.72 8.53
C PRO A 107 -12.29 -14.09 7.32
N VAL A 108 -12.56 -13.43 6.19
CA VAL A 108 -11.78 -13.55 4.97
C VAL A 108 -11.57 -12.18 4.35
N LEU A 109 -10.46 -12.02 3.62
CA LEU A 109 -10.20 -10.84 2.80
C LEU A 109 -10.38 -11.20 1.34
N GLN A 110 -11.43 -10.69 0.71
CA GLN A 110 -11.72 -10.90 -0.71
C GLN A 110 -11.01 -9.81 -1.55
N PRO A 111 -10.13 -10.17 -2.49
CA PRO A 111 -9.53 -9.20 -3.41
C PRO A 111 -10.60 -8.41 -4.15
N ALA A 112 -10.46 -7.09 -4.20
CA ALA A 112 -11.42 -6.20 -4.84
C ALA A 112 -10.82 -5.52 -6.07
N TRP A 113 -9.67 -4.86 -5.90
CA TRP A 113 -8.97 -4.20 -6.99
C TRP A 113 -7.47 -4.06 -6.72
N VAL A 114 -6.71 -3.84 -7.79
CA VAL A 114 -5.30 -3.41 -7.74
C VAL A 114 -5.15 -2.17 -8.59
N SER A 115 -4.52 -1.13 -8.04
CA SER A 115 -4.26 0.11 -8.77
C SER A 115 -3.34 -0.12 -9.96
N ARG A 116 -3.15 0.93 -10.77
CA ARG A 116 -2.04 0.98 -11.73
C ARG A 116 -0.68 0.83 -11.04
N ASP A 117 0.36 0.61 -11.85
CA ASP A 117 1.75 0.64 -11.40
C ASP A 117 2.14 2.01 -10.82
N MET A 118 2.84 1.97 -9.69
CA MET A 118 3.44 3.08 -8.96
C MET A 118 4.91 2.73 -8.66
N ASN A 119 5.82 3.71 -8.75
CA ASN A 119 7.22 3.48 -8.43
C ASN A 119 7.39 3.43 -6.89
N GLN A 120 7.37 2.21 -6.34
CA GLN A 120 7.32 1.95 -4.89
C GLN A 120 6.11 2.62 -4.24
N ALA A 121 4.97 1.93 -4.27
CA ALA A 121 3.75 2.44 -3.66
C ALA A 121 3.91 2.56 -2.15
N GLU A 122 3.43 3.66 -1.59
CA GLU A 122 3.58 4.00 -0.17
C GLU A 122 2.21 4.11 0.53
N PRO A 123 2.17 4.15 1.88
CA PRO A 123 0.93 4.18 2.66
C PRO A 123 -0.07 5.24 2.19
N PRO A 124 -1.30 4.82 1.82
CA PRO A 124 -2.31 5.75 1.34
C PRO A 124 -3.12 6.37 2.49
N ILE A 125 -3.79 7.49 2.20
CA ILE A 125 -4.83 8.10 3.05
C ILE A 125 -6.16 8.05 2.32
N ILE A 126 -7.24 7.79 3.06
CA ILE A 126 -8.61 7.78 2.52
C ILE A 126 -9.38 8.98 3.03
N ALA A 127 -10.06 9.68 2.13
CA ALA A 127 -11.03 10.71 2.49
C ALA A 127 -12.11 10.84 1.42
N ASN A 128 -13.37 10.92 1.85
CA ASN A 128 -14.54 11.20 0.99
C ASN A 128 -14.64 10.32 -0.26
N GLY A 129 -14.43 9.01 -0.13
CA GLY A 129 -14.49 8.07 -1.26
C GLY A 129 -13.32 8.17 -2.24
N MET A 130 -12.27 8.91 -1.89
CA MET A 130 -11.02 8.98 -2.62
C MET A 130 -9.87 8.40 -1.79
N ILE A 131 -8.90 7.84 -2.50
CA ILE A 131 -7.64 7.39 -1.94
C ILE A 131 -6.54 8.27 -2.49
N PHE A 132 -5.81 8.90 -1.58
CA PHE A 132 -4.58 9.62 -1.88
C PHE A 132 -3.43 8.66 -1.62
N ALA A 133 -2.74 8.27 -2.69
CA ALA A 133 -1.61 7.36 -2.66
C ALA A 133 -0.43 8.00 -3.39
N TYR A 134 0.78 7.50 -3.18
CA TYR A 134 1.91 7.99 -3.96
C TYR A 134 2.90 6.87 -4.25
N GLY A 135 3.57 6.99 -5.40
CA GLY A 135 4.81 6.27 -5.67
C GLY A 135 5.96 7.15 -5.20
N SER A 136 6.85 6.63 -4.36
CA SER A 136 7.94 7.42 -3.76
C SER A 136 8.99 7.86 -4.79
N GLY A 137 9.16 7.10 -5.87
CA GLY A 137 10.24 7.34 -6.82
C GLY A 137 11.61 6.89 -6.33
N GLU A 138 11.69 6.37 -5.11
CA GLU A 138 12.92 5.97 -4.45
C GLU A 138 13.53 4.70 -5.08
N ASN A 139 14.85 4.66 -5.21
CA ASN A 139 15.55 3.38 -5.35
C ASN A 139 15.69 2.73 -3.98
N THR A 140 14.93 1.68 -3.71
CA THR A 140 14.85 1.03 -2.38
C THR A 140 15.78 -0.17 -2.23
N SER A 141 16.66 -0.44 -3.21
CA SER A 141 17.63 -1.53 -3.17
C SER A 141 18.48 -1.46 -1.90
N GLN A 142 18.42 -2.52 -1.08
CA GLN A 142 19.20 -2.64 0.16
C GLN A 142 20.37 -3.61 0.05
N ALA A 143 20.41 -4.46 -0.98
CA ALA A 143 21.43 -5.47 -1.17
C ALA A 143 22.01 -5.43 -2.59
N TYR A 144 23.32 -5.59 -2.71
CA TYR A 144 24.03 -5.62 -3.98
C TYR A 144 24.95 -6.85 -4.08
N PRO A 145 25.14 -7.44 -5.28
CA PRO A 145 25.94 -8.66 -5.43
C PRO A 145 27.40 -8.54 -4.97
N ASP A 146 27.99 -7.35 -5.03
CA ASP A 146 29.39 -7.08 -4.70
C ASP A 146 29.66 -6.96 -3.20
N VAL A 147 28.69 -6.47 -2.43
CA VAL A 147 28.90 -6.06 -1.03
C VAL A 147 27.87 -6.62 -0.05
N GLY A 148 26.82 -7.29 -0.53
CA GLY A 148 25.69 -7.72 0.29
C GLY A 148 24.83 -6.53 0.70
N LEU A 149 24.39 -6.47 1.96
CA LEU A 149 23.56 -5.37 2.48
C LEU A 149 24.34 -4.06 2.52
N ASP A 150 23.91 -3.07 1.74
CA ASP A 150 24.58 -1.78 1.60
C ASP A 150 23.60 -0.65 1.28
N PHE A 151 22.75 -0.30 2.26
CA PHE A 151 21.70 0.72 2.13
C PHE A 151 22.21 2.17 2.29
N ARG A 152 23.25 2.51 1.52
CA ARG A 152 23.90 3.82 1.57
C ARG A 152 23.29 4.83 0.61
N MET A 153 23.28 6.10 1.02
CA MET A 153 22.69 7.19 0.24
C MET A 153 23.40 7.39 -1.10
N GLU A 154 24.73 7.18 -1.14
CA GLU A 154 25.55 7.35 -2.35
C GLU A 154 25.14 6.39 -3.48
N ARG A 155 24.55 5.24 -3.15
CA ARG A 155 24.02 4.29 -4.16
C ARG A 155 22.58 4.60 -4.54
N ARG A 156 21.75 5.00 -3.57
CA ARG A 156 20.29 5.13 -3.74
C ARG A 156 19.88 6.46 -4.34
N VAL A 157 20.49 7.57 -3.92
CA VAL A 157 20.15 8.91 -4.39
C VAL A 157 20.29 9.04 -5.92
N PRO A 158 21.39 8.60 -6.56
CA PRO A 158 21.55 8.74 -8.01
C PRO A 158 20.58 7.89 -8.85
N LEU A 159 20.02 6.84 -8.26
CA LEU A 159 19.09 5.91 -8.92
C LEU A 159 17.61 6.24 -8.64
N SER A 160 17.36 7.16 -7.71
CA SER A 160 16.01 7.62 -7.39
C SER A 160 15.52 8.61 -8.45
N THR A 161 14.21 8.65 -8.67
CA THR A 161 13.59 9.47 -9.73
C THR A 161 12.81 10.64 -9.13
N HIS A 162 11.49 10.53 -9.11
CA HIS A 162 10.59 11.52 -8.58
C HIS A 162 9.34 10.85 -8.04
N ALA A 163 8.76 11.45 -7.01
CA ALA A 163 7.49 11.00 -6.48
C ALA A 163 6.35 11.36 -7.42
N VAL A 164 5.27 10.59 -7.37
CA VAL A 164 4.03 10.90 -8.07
C VAL A 164 2.89 10.70 -7.09
N LEU A 165 2.11 11.76 -6.86
CA LEU A 165 0.88 11.70 -6.10
C LEU A 165 -0.25 11.23 -7.01
N TYR A 166 -1.05 10.29 -6.53
CA TYR A 166 -2.21 9.72 -7.19
C TYR A 166 -3.47 9.95 -6.36
N VAL A 167 -4.57 10.22 -7.04
CA VAL A 167 -5.92 10.16 -6.48
C VAL A 167 -6.65 9.03 -7.17
N LEU A 168 -7.12 8.06 -6.40
CA LEU A 168 -7.87 6.91 -6.87
C LEU A 168 -9.32 6.96 -6.37
N ASP A 169 -10.24 6.45 -7.16
CA ASP A 169 -11.58 6.12 -6.70
C ASP A 169 -11.50 4.98 -5.66
N ALA A 170 -12.10 5.16 -4.49
CA ALA A 170 -11.89 4.23 -3.38
C ALA A 170 -12.53 2.85 -3.61
N GLU A 171 -13.69 2.79 -4.29
CA GLU A 171 -14.39 1.53 -4.50
C GLU A 171 -13.81 0.72 -5.66
N THR A 172 -13.21 1.37 -6.65
CA THR A 172 -12.73 0.72 -7.88
C THR A 172 -11.23 0.68 -8.03
N GLY A 173 -10.48 1.56 -7.36
CA GLY A 173 -9.04 1.72 -7.53
C GLY A 173 -8.63 2.43 -8.83
N LYS A 174 -9.60 2.94 -9.60
CA LYS A 174 -9.35 3.66 -10.85
C LYS A 174 -8.65 4.98 -10.56
N GLU A 175 -7.59 5.28 -11.30
CA GLU A 175 -6.96 6.60 -11.25
C GLU A 175 -7.95 7.70 -11.69
N LEU A 176 -8.14 8.70 -10.83
CA LEU A 176 -8.91 9.92 -11.10
C LEU A 176 -8.00 11.07 -11.53
N TRP A 177 -6.81 11.16 -10.91
CA TRP A 177 -5.81 12.19 -11.20
C TRP A 177 -4.42 11.74 -10.72
N ASN A 178 -3.36 12.30 -11.30
CA ASN A 178 -2.00 12.19 -10.78
C ASN A 178 -1.19 13.48 -11.03
N SER A 179 -0.17 13.73 -10.20
CA SER A 179 0.70 14.93 -10.29
C SER A 179 1.66 14.93 -11.47
N GLY A 180 1.68 13.87 -12.29
CA GLY A 180 2.58 13.73 -13.42
C GLY A 180 4.05 13.91 -13.01
N LYS A 181 4.68 14.93 -13.58
CA LYS A 181 6.09 15.28 -13.36
C LYS A 181 6.27 16.57 -12.54
N GLU A 182 5.21 17.08 -11.93
CA GLU A 182 5.26 18.34 -11.19
C GLU A 182 6.11 18.24 -9.93
N ILE A 183 6.08 17.09 -9.26
CA ILE A 183 7.02 16.76 -8.20
C ILE A 183 8.31 16.30 -8.89
N THR A 184 9.40 17.05 -8.70
CA THR A 184 10.65 16.83 -9.46
C THR A 184 11.67 15.97 -8.73
N ASN A 185 11.40 15.58 -7.49
CA ASN A 185 12.29 14.81 -6.64
C ASN A 185 11.53 13.67 -5.94
N TRP A 186 12.25 12.70 -5.37
CA TRP A 186 11.69 11.50 -4.77
C TRP A 186 11.32 11.72 -3.29
N ASN A 187 10.59 10.76 -2.73
CA ASN A 187 10.16 10.74 -1.33
C ASN A 187 10.79 9.56 -0.59
N HIS A 188 11.13 9.73 0.69
CA HIS A 188 11.59 8.63 1.55
C HIS A 188 10.64 8.48 2.74
N TRP A 189 9.80 7.44 2.74
CA TRP A 189 8.99 7.02 3.89
C TRP A 189 8.32 8.16 4.69
N SER A 190 7.73 9.12 3.99
CA SER A 190 6.94 10.16 4.65
C SER A 190 5.44 9.87 4.56
N GLY A 191 4.67 10.24 5.57
CA GLY A 191 3.21 10.23 5.44
C GLY A 191 2.71 11.36 4.53
N LEU A 192 1.54 11.17 3.93
CA LEU A 192 0.78 12.28 3.36
C LEU A 192 0.14 13.11 4.48
N GLY A 193 0.01 14.42 4.27
CA GLY A 193 -0.83 15.28 5.11
C GLY A 193 -2.14 15.59 4.40
N LEU A 194 -3.27 15.60 5.10
CA LEU A 194 -4.55 16.04 4.54
C LEU A 194 -5.21 17.05 5.48
N ALA A 195 -5.37 18.28 5.04
CA ALA A 195 -5.99 19.34 5.83
C ALA A 195 -6.61 20.40 4.91
N ASN A 196 -7.75 20.97 5.33
CA ASN A 196 -8.39 22.10 4.64
C ASN A 196 -8.67 21.87 3.14
N GLY A 197 -8.99 20.63 2.76
CA GLY A 197 -9.24 20.25 1.36
C GLY A 197 -7.98 20.16 0.50
N GLN A 198 -6.80 20.08 1.13
CA GLN A 198 -5.51 20.00 0.47
C GLN A 198 -4.72 18.80 0.96
N VAL A 199 -4.01 18.15 0.04
CA VAL A 199 -3.07 17.06 0.31
C VAL A 199 -1.64 17.55 0.17
N TYR A 200 -0.81 17.14 1.12
CA TYR A 200 0.57 17.57 1.28
C TYR A 200 1.49 16.37 1.17
N ILE A 201 2.59 16.53 0.44
CA ILE A 201 3.64 15.52 0.26
C ILE A 201 4.99 16.22 0.23
N ASN A 202 5.96 15.74 1.00
CA ASN A 202 7.31 16.28 0.93
C ASN A 202 8.19 15.51 -0.07
N THR A 203 9.39 16.00 -0.32
CA THR A 203 10.44 15.26 -1.02
C THR A 203 11.68 15.15 -0.15
N TYR A 204 12.60 14.28 -0.55
CA TYR A 204 13.86 14.00 0.16
C TYR A 204 14.71 15.25 0.41
N ASP A 205 14.67 16.21 -0.52
CA ASP A 205 15.39 17.50 -0.44
C ASP A 205 14.66 18.55 0.42
N GLY A 206 13.58 18.18 1.10
CA GLY A 206 12.87 19.05 2.04
C GLY A 206 11.82 19.97 1.41
N HIS A 207 11.53 19.87 0.11
CA HIS A 207 10.39 20.60 -0.47
C HIS A 207 9.06 20.00 -0.03
N LEU A 208 8.07 20.85 0.20
CA LEU A 208 6.69 20.45 0.50
C LEU A 208 5.78 20.89 -0.66
N TYR A 209 5.14 19.92 -1.29
CA TYR A 209 4.15 20.13 -2.33
C TYR A 209 2.75 20.09 -1.71
N CYS A 210 1.84 20.90 -2.27
CA CYS A 210 0.47 21.00 -1.81
C CYS A 210 -0.47 21.00 -3.01
N TYR A 211 -1.45 20.09 -2.99
CA TYR A 211 -2.45 19.94 -4.04
C TYR A 211 -3.85 20.11 -3.46
N GLY A 212 -4.74 20.78 -4.19
CA GLY A 212 -6.12 20.97 -3.81
C GLY A 212 -7.01 21.17 -5.03
N LEU A 213 -8.32 21.09 -4.83
CA LEU A 213 -9.27 21.36 -5.90
C LEU A 213 -9.26 22.85 -6.24
N LYS A 214 -9.39 23.16 -7.53
CA LYS A 214 -9.61 24.53 -7.98
C LYS A 214 -10.95 25.02 -7.41
N LYS A 215 -10.93 26.18 -6.77
CA LYS A 215 -12.13 26.86 -6.27
C LYS A 215 -12.93 27.49 -7.40
#